data_AF-A0A4Q2DZC1-F1
#
_entry.id   AF-A0A4Q2DZC1-F1
#
_cell.length_a   1.000
_cell.length_b   1.000
_cell.length_c   1.000
_cell.angle_alpha   90.00
_cell.angle_beta   90.00
_cell.angle_gamma   90.00
#
_symmetry.space_group_name_H-M   'P 1'
#
loop_
_entity.id
_entity.type
_entity.pdbx_description
1 polymer ?
#
loop_
_entity_poly.entity_id
_entity_poly.type
_entity_poly.pdbx_seq_one_letter_code
_entity_poly.pdbx_strand_id
1 'polypeptide(L)' 'MIKEGANKQVISSQADSLIKISRIWADFFPANTSNQPI' A
#
# COMPACT_ATOMS: atom_id res chain seq x y z
N MET A 1 29.35 -8.86 -0.90
CA MET A 1 28.09 -8.84 -0.12
C MET A 1 27.04 -7.86 -0.70
N ILE A 2 26.83 -7.80 -2.03
CA ILE A 2 25.90 -6.81 -2.63
C ILE A 2 24.50 -7.38 -2.89
N LYS A 3 24.38 -8.71 -3.02
CA LYS A 3 23.13 -9.40 -3.39
C LYS A 3 22.01 -9.25 -2.36
N GLU A 4 22.32 -9.29 -1.07
CA GLU A 4 21.32 -9.12 0.00
C GLU A 4 20.73 -7.71 0.06
N GLY A 5 21.55 -6.67 -0.18
CA GLY A 5 21.10 -5.28 -0.22
C GLY A 5 20.18 -5.01 -1.42
N ALA A 6 20.53 -5.52 -2.60
CA ALA A 6 19.69 -5.43 -3.78
C ALA A 6 18.35 -6.17 -3.60
N ASN A 7 18.36 -7.38 -3.03
CA ASN A 7 17.14 -8.16 -2.81
C ASN A 7 16.19 -7.46 -1.82
N LYS A 8 16.73 -6.82 -0.78
CA LYS A 8 15.94 -6.00 0.15
C LYS A 8 15.32 -4.79 -0.53
N GLN A 9 16.05 -4.09 -1.41
CA GLN A 9 15.51 -2.95 -2.18
C GLN A 9 14.41 -3.38 -3.17
N VAL A 10 14.56 -4.54 -3.81
CA VAL A 10 13.52 -5.08 -4.70
C VAL A 10 12.25 -5.42 -3.90
N ILE A 11 12.39 -6.04 -2.74
CA ILE A 11 11.24 -6.38 -1.88
C ILE A 11 10.56 -5.11 -1.35
N SER A 12 11.32 -4.12 -0.88
CA SER A 12 10.74 -2.87 -0.38
C SER A 12 10.00 -2.09 -1.48
N SER A 13 10.60 -1.99 -2.68
CA SER A 13 9.97 -1.31 -3.82
C SER A 13 8.71 -2.03 -4.32
N GLN A 14 8.67 -3.36 -4.21
CA GLN A 14 7.48 -4.14 -4.51
C GLN A 14 6.37 -3.91 -3.47
N ALA A 15 6.71 -3.85 -2.18
CA ALA A 15 5.76 -3.52 -1.12
C ALA A 15 5.19 -2.09 -1.25
N ASP A 16 6.03 -1.10 -1.58
CA ASP A 16 5.58 0.28 -1.80
C ASP A 16 4.60 0.39 -2.97
N SER A 17 4.80 -0.40 -4.03
CA SER A 17 3.91 -0.44 -5.18
C SER A 17 2.55 -1.03 -4.81
N LEU A 18 2.53 -2.10 -4.00
CA LEU A 18 1.31 -2.70 -3.48
C LEU A 18 0.53 -1.72 -2.58
N ILE A 19 1.21 -1.02 -1.67
CA ILE A 19 0.60 -0.01 -0.80
C ILE A 19 -0.05 1.12 -1.62
N LYS A 20 0.63 1.59 -2.67
CA LYS A 20 0.08 2.61 -3.59
C LYS A 20 -1.20 2.13 -4.27
N ILE A 21 -1.22 0.90 -4.78
CA ILE A 21 -2.41 0.33 -5.43
C ILE A 21 -3.55 0.15 -4.41
N SER A 22 -3.25 -0.35 -3.21
CA SER A 22 -4.26 -0.51 -2.15
C SER A 22 -4.87 0.82 -1.74
N ARG A 23 -4.09 1.91 -1.71
CA ARG A 23 -4.59 3.25 -1.40
C ARG A 23 -5.52 3.80 -2.50
N ILE A 24 -5.13 3.63 -3.77
CA ILE A 24 -5.99 3.96 -4.91
C ILE A 24 -7.32 3.20 -4.82
N TRP A 25 -7.26 1.90 -4.51
CA TRP A 25 -8.46 1.09 -4.30
C TRP A 25 -9.31 1.57 -3.12
N ALA A 26 -8.70 1.98 -2.01
CA ALA A 26 -9.42 2.50 -0.85
C ALA A 26 -10.16 3.82 -1.15
N ASP A 27 -9.64 4.65 -2.06
CA ASP A 27 -10.30 5.89 -2.49
C ASP A 27 -11.57 5.61 -3.33
N PHE A 28 -11.66 4.45 -4.00
CA PHE A 28 -12.84 4.04 -4.77
C PHE A 28 -13.91 3.32 -3.93
N PHE A 29 -13.51 2.72 -2.81
CA PHE A 29 -14.39 2.00 -1.89
C PHE A 29 -14.30 2.61 -0.50
N PRO A 30 -14.85 3.81 -0.29
CA PRO A 30 -14.87 4.41 1.03
C PRO A 30 -15.55 3.45 2.00
N ALA A 31 -14.89 3.17 3.12
CA ALA A 31 -15.51 2.43 4.21
C ALA A 31 -16.79 3.18 4.59
N ASN A 32 -17.94 2.55 4.37
CA ASN A 32 -19.25 3.10 4.69
C ASN A 32 -19.32 3.33 6.20
N THR A 33 -18.86 4.50 6.66
CA THR A 33 -19.08 4.99 8.02
C THR A 33 -20.37 5.82 8.03
N SER A 34 -21.44 5.28 7.42
CA SER A 34 -22.81 5.72 7.68
C SER A 34 -23.19 5.30 9.10
N ASN A 35 -22.60 6.01 10.08
CA ASN A 35 -23.01 6.10 11.48
C ASN A 35 -22.38 7.33 12.16
N GLN A 36 -21.84 8.30 11.40
CA GLN A 36 -21.52 9.61 11.98
C GLN A 36 -22.85 10.37 12.15
N PRO A 37 -23.26 10.73 13.38
CA PRO A 37 -24.38 11.63 13.54
C PRO A 37 -23.99 13.00 12.97
N ILE A 38 -24.92 13.58 12.19
CA ILE A 38 -24.92 15.01 11.83
C ILE A 38 -24.88 15.90 13.07
#